data_AF-A0A6C0EAE9-F1
#
_entry.id   AF-A0A6C0EAE9-F1
#
_cell.length_a   1.000
_cell.length_b   1.000
_cell.length_c   1.000
_cell.angle_alpha   90.00
_cell.angle_beta   90.00
_cell.angle_gamma   90.00
#
_symmetry.space_group_name_H-M   'P 1'
#
loop_
_entity.id
_entity.type
_entity.pdbx_description
1 polymer ?
#
loop_
_entity_poly.entity_id
_entity_poly.type
_entity_poly.pdbx_seq_one_letter_code
_entity_poly.pdbx_strand_id
1 'polypeptide(L)'
;MDNQIEICGKYYDKDITQLSLWRINLTEIPTNIKYLIKLRFLYLNGNLLTKINENSFNGLTNLKDLIICGNRLMEIEENSFNGLINLKYLDLSENKLTEIKENTFDGLTNLEYLYLDHNNLKTLPLSILNCRRLRGLIYDNNEDITIDIRIQRFIDRMYNYNNHGLFNDSQNIHSSSIQESVKKSIDNLMKDPFTCEKEFIIETILPYNLKCIPSLLSYLDDKDYHSTLLLTFYEVFVKVFGRISNSPHKEELMRRLDEEMMESECKCFTGRITRLLNVLNGFYEDIQITISNNERISAIILSTLDGQEMSDELREICRAKLKDIGIEDEEIEVWLR
;
A
#
# COMPACT_ATOMS: atom_id res chain seq x y z
N MET A 1 -17.29 -43.64 -2.34
CA MET A 1 -17.50 -42.67 -3.44
C MET A 1 -17.47 -41.22 -2.96
N ASP A 2 -17.53 -40.94 -1.65
CA ASP A 2 -17.63 -39.55 -1.11
C ASP A 2 -16.34 -38.70 -1.14
N ASN A 3 -15.18 -39.29 -1.42
CA ASN A 3 -13.89 -38.59 -1.46
C ASN A 3 -13.43 -38.17 -2.86
N GLN A 4 -14.28 -38.33 -3.87
CA GLN A 4 -13.95 -37.93 -5.23
C GLN A 4 -14.69 -36.67 -5.64
N ILE A 5 -14.13 -35.95 -6.61
CA ILE A 5 -14.72 -34.79 -7.23
C ILE A 5 -14.50 -34.83 -8.74
N GLU A 6 -15.52 -34.55 -9.51
CA GLU A 6 -15.42 -34.45 -10.96
C GLU A 6 -14.92 -33.07 -11.36
N ILE A 7 -13.88 -32.98 -12.16
CA ILE A 7 -13.36 -31.73 -12.74
C ILE A 7 -13.12 -31.99 -14.23
N CYS A 8 -13.80 -31.22 -15.09
CA CYS A 8 -13.69 -31.33 -16.55
C CYS A 8 -13.89 -32.77 -17.07
N GLY A 9 -14.89 -33.49 -16.56
CA GLY A 9 -15.21 -34.86 -16.98
C GLY A 9 -14.28 -35.95 -16.43
N LYS A 10 -13.39 -35.63 -15.49
CA LYS A 10 -12.49 -36.58 -14.81
C LYS A 10 -12.69 -36.54 -13.31
N TYR A 11 -12.66 -37.70 -12.66
CA TYR A 11 -12.78 -37.81 -11.21
C TYR A 11 -11.39 -37.78 -10.55
N TYR A 12 -11.24 -36.92 -9.55
CA TYR A 12 -10.04 -36.76 -8.74
C TYR A 12 -10.35 -37.04 -7.28
N ASP A 13 -9.36 -37.55 -6.53
CA ASP A 13 -9.46 -37.57 -5.07
C ASP A 13 -9.40 -36.13 -4.53
N LYS A 14 -10.19 -35.80 -3.51
CA LYS A 14 -10.20 -34.45 -2.91
C LYS A 14 -8.87 -34.08 -2.22
N ASP A 15 -8.05 -35.08 -1.89
CA ASP A 15 -6.78 -34.92 -1.19
C ASP A 15 -5.57 -34.71 -2.10
N ILE A 16 -5.77 -34.61 -3.42
CA ILE A 16 -4.67 -34.35 -4.36
C ILE A 16 -3.95 -33.03 -4.02
N THR A 17 -2.63 -33.04 -4.19
CA THR A 17 -1.79 -31.86 -3.99
C THR A 17 -1.44 -31.17 -5.29
N GLN A 18 -1.73 -31.78 -6.43
CA GLN A 18 -1.43 -31.24 -7.75
C GLN A 18 -2.56 -31.52 -8.73
N LEU A 19 -2.95 -30.52 -9.50
CA LEU A 19 -3.95 -30.61 -10.55
C LEU A 19 -3.43 -29.90 -11.81
N SER A 20 -3.44 -30.62 -12.93
CA SER A 20 -3.00 -30.11 -14.22
C SER A 20 -4.17 -30.10 -15.21
N LEU A 21 -4.59 -28.90 -15.60
CA LEU A 21 -5.64 -28.63 -16.59
C LEU A 21 -5.09 -27.81 -17.77
N TRP A 22 -3.81 -27.94 -18.08
CA TRP A 22 -3.14 -27.22 -19.16
C TRP A 22 -3.60 -27.70 -20.54
N ARG A 23 -3.77 -26.76 -21.49
CA ARG A 23 -4.10 -27.05 -22.91
C ARG A 23 -5.31 -27.97 -23.12
N ILE A 24 -6.39 -27.75 -22.38
CA ILE A 24 -7.66 -28.48 -22.58
C ILE A 24 -8.80 -27.57 -23.08
N ASN A 25 -8.46 -26.40 -23.60
CA ASN A 25 -9.38 -25.39 -24.13
C ASN A 25 -10.39 -24.87 -23.08
N LEU A 26 -9.98 -24.75 -21.81
CA LEU A 26 -10.84 -24.13 -20.79
C LEU A 26 -11.15 -22.68 -21.16
N THR A 27 -12.43 -22.32 -21.11
CA THR A 27 -12.90 -20.93 -21.23
C THR A 27 -13.17 -20.30 -19.86
N GLU A 28 -13.34 -21.12 -18.82
CA GLU A 28 -13.55 -20.71 -17.44
C GLU A 28 -12.81 -21.63 -16.46
N ILE A 29 -12.52 -21.11 -15.27
CA ILE A 29 -11.94 -21.88 -14.17
C ILE A 29 -13.06 -22.74 -13.56
N PRO A 30 -12.90 -24.08 -13.45
CA PRO A 30 -13.95 -24.93 -12.89
C PRO A 30 -14.27 -24.57 -11.45
N THR A 31 -15.52 -24.21 -11.15
CA THR A 31 -15.94 -23.70 -9.82
C THR A 31 -15.77 -24.69 -8.68
N ASN A 32 -15.63 -25.97 -9.00
CA ASN A 32 -15.48 -27.07 -8.07
C ASN A 32 -14.02 -27.33 -7.63
N ILE A 33 -13.03 -26.63 -8.20
CA ILE A 33 -11.64 -26.71 -7.71
C ILE A 33 -11.52 -26.30 -6.24
N LYS A 34 -12.40 -25.41 -5.75
CA LYS A 34 -12.42 -24.92 -4.36
C LYS A 34 -12.51 -26.01 -3.29
N TYR A 35 -12.97 -27.20 -3.65
CA TYR A 35 -13.08 -28.33 -2.74
C TYR A 35 -11.77 -29.13 -2.61
N LEU A 36 -10.75 -28.84 -3.43
CA LEU A 36 -9.43 -29.45 -3.37
C LEU A 36 -8.54 -28.73 -2.34
N ILE A 37 -8.94 -28.76 -1.08
CA ILE A 37 -8.32 -27.94 -0.02
C ILE A 37 -6.83 -28.28 0.27
N LYS A 38 -6.35 -29.46 -0.16
CA LYS A 38 -4.95 -29.88 -0.04
C LYS A 38 -4.09 -29.51 -1.26
N LEU A 39 -4.67 -28.87 -2.27
CA LEU A 39 -3.99 -28.52 -3.50
C LEU A 39 -2.84 -27.54 -3.24
N ARG A 40 -1.68 -27.84 -3.83
CA ARG A 40 -0.44 -27.06 -3.73
C ARG A 40 0.01 -26.54 -5.10
N PHE A 41 -0.26 -27.27 -6.17
CA PHE A 41 0.16 -26.92 -7.53
C PHE A 41 -1.04 -26.97 -8.47
N LEU A 42 -1.35 -25.84 -9.11
CA LEU A 42 -2.43 -25.72 -10.07
C LEU A 42 -1.92 -25.16 -11.40
N TYR A 43 -2.04 -25.98 -12.46
CA TYR A 43 -1.62 -25.62 -13.81
C TYR A 43 -2.85 -25.41 -14.71
N LEU A 44 -3.06 -24.17 -15.15
CA LEU A 44 -4.14 -23.72 -16.02
C LEU A 44 -3.60 -23.12 -17.34
N ASN A 45 -2.30 -23.30 -17.62
CA ASN A 45 -1.62 -22.66 -18.74
C ASN A 45 -2.06 -23.17 -20.12
N GLY A 46 -1.95 -22.31 -21.13
CA GLY A 46 -2.27 -22.68 -22.51
C GLY A 46 -3.76 -22.95 -22.77
N ASN A 47 -4.66 -22.31 -22.03
CA ASN A 47 -6.11 -22.42 -22.21
C ASN A 47 -6.68 -21.16 -22.91
N LEU A 48 -8.00 -20.99 -22.87
CA LEU A 48 -8.74 -19.90 -23.51
C LEU A 48 -9.41 -18.99 -22.47
N LEU A 49 -8.88 -18.96 -21.24
CA LEU A 49 -9.43 -18.14 -20.16
C LEU A 49 -9.33 -16.66 -20.55
N THR A 50 -10.43 -15.93 -20.44
CA THR A 50 -10.49 -14.48 -20.72
C THR A 50 -10.53 -13.63 -19.47
N LYS A 51 -10.87 -14.23 -18.33
CA LYS A 51 -11.05 -13.55 -17.05
C LYS A 51 -10.78 -14.49 -15.87
N ILE A 52 -10.30 -13.94 -14.76
CA ILE A 52 -10.32 -14.58 -13.44
C ILE A 52 -11.40 -13.86 -12.62
N ASN A 53 -12.40 -14.62 -12.18
CA ASN A 53 -13.51 -14.06 -11.39
C ASN A 53 -13.12 -13.96 -9.90
N GLU A 54 -13.83 -13.10 -9.18
CA GLU A 54 -13.74 -12.99 -7.73
C GLU A 54 -13.88 -14.38 -7.09
N ASN A 55 -13.06 -14.67 -6.09
CA ASN A 55 -13.11 -15.93 -5.34
C ASN A 55 -12.88 -17.20 -6.18
N SER A 56 -12.34 -17.11 -7.40
CA SER A 56 -12.07 -18.28 -8.26
C SER A 56 -11.22 -19.36 -7.59
N PHE A 57 -10.35 -18.97 -6.65
CA PHE A 57 -9.46 -19.87 -5.91
C PHE A 57 -9.76 -19.93 -4.40
N ASN A 58 -10.95 -19.49 -3.99
CA ASN A 58 -11.33 -19.48 -2.57
C ASN A 58 -11.23 -20.89 -1.95
N GLY A 59 -10.72 -20.97 -0.73
CA GLY A 59 -10.49 -22.21 0.00
C GLY A 59 -9.17 -22.93 -0.33
N LEU A 60 -8.45 -22.51 -1.38
CA LEU A 60 -7.16 -23.09 -1.76
C LEU A 60 -5.99 -22.51 -0.96
N THR A 61 -6.12 -22.46 0.38
CA THR A 61 -5.14 -21.81 1.27
C THR A 61 -3.76 -22.47 1.25
N ASN A 62 -3.67 -23.73 0.80
CA ASN A 62 -2.42 -24.49 0.68
C ASN A 62 -1.71 -24.30 -0.67
N LEU A 63 -2.31 -23.56 -1.61
CA LEU A 63 -1.76 -23.37 -2.95
C LEU A 63 -0.42 -22.63 -2.87
N LYS A 64 0.59 -23.18 -3.55
CA LYS A 64 1.95 -22.65 -3.61
C LYS A 64 2.27 -22.12 -5.01
N ASP A 65 1.84 -22.85 -6.03
CA ASP A 65 2.15 -22.51 -7.41
C ASP A 65 0.85 -22.46 -8.22
N LEU A 66 0.63 -21.32 -8.85
CA LEU A 66 -0.51 -21.06 -9.72
C LEU A 66 0.01 -20.58 -11.07
N ILE A 67 -0.12 -21.44 -12.08
CA ILE A 67 0.43 -21.21 -13.42
C ILE A 67 -0.73 -21.03 -14.40
N ILE A 68 -0.96 -19.81 -14.85
CA ILE A 68 -2.08 -19.41 -15.76
C ILE A 68 -1.54 -18.74 -17.04
N CYS A 69 -0.24 -18.89 -17.33
CA CYS A 69 0.37 -18.31 -18.52
C CYS A 69 -0.18 -18.83 -19.84
N GLY A 70 -0.01 -18.06 -20.91
CA GLY A 70 -0.44 -18.44 -22.26
C GLY A 70 -1.96 -18.59 -22.38
N ASN A 71 -2.71 -17.73 -21.69
CA ASN A 71 -4.16 -17.64 -21.78
C ASN A 71 -4.57 -16.38 -22.58
N ARG A 72 -5.82 -15.94 -22.46
CA ARG A 72 -6.34 -14.73 -23.11
C ARG A 72 -6.88 -13.75 -22.08
N LEU A 73 -6.33 -13.77 -20.86
CA LEU A 73 -6.83 -12.98 -19.75
C LEU A 73 -6.75 -11.50 -20.09
N MET A 74 -7.89 -10.82 -20.07
CA MET A 74 -8.00 -9.37 -20.23
C MET A 74 -8.34 -8.68 -18.90
N GLU A 75 -8.92 -9.44 -17.95
CA GLU A 75 -9.39 -8.92 -16.67
C GLU A 75 -9.09 -9.91 -15.53
N ILE A 76 -8.70 -9.36 -14.38
CA ILE A 76 -8.65 -10.05 -13.10
C ILE A 76 -9.55 -9.27 -12.15
N GLU A 77 -10.62 -9.90 -11.64
CA GLU A 77 -11.50 -9.23 -10.70
C GLU A 77 -10.81 -9.00 -9.35
N GLU A 78 -11.38 -8.10 -8.56
CA GLU A 78 -10.94 -7.84 -7.19
C GLU A 78 -11.04 -9.13 -6.37
N ASN A 79 -10.19 -9.29 -5.36
CA ASN A 79 -10.17 -10.46 -4.48
C ASN A 79 -10.03 -11.83 -5.21
N SER A 80 -9.64 -11.86 -6.49
CA SER A 80 -9.46 -13.11 -7.26
C SER A 80 -8.49 -14.08 -6.60
N PHE A 81 -7.44 -13.55 -5.96
CA PHE A 81 -6.40 -14.32 -5.26
C PHE A 81 -6.54 -14.30 -3.73
N ASN A 82 -7.68 -13.81 -3.22
CA ASN A 82 -7.90 -13.72 -1.78
C ASN A 82 -7.83 -15.11 -1.13
N GLY A 83 -7.18 -15.19 0.04
CA GLY A 83 -6.99 -16.44 0.79
C GLY A 83 -5.81 -17.31 0.32
N LEU A 84 -5.11 -16.95 -0.77
CA LEU A 84 -3.92 -17.67 -1.25
C LEU A 84 -2.66 -17.30 -0.44
N ILE A 85 -2.76 -17.37 0.90
CA ILE A 85 -1.73 -16.91 1.84
C ILE A 85 -0.40 -17.66 1.71
N ASN A 86 -0.39 -18.87 1.14
CA ASN A 86 0.81 -19.70 0.97
C ASN A 86 1.37 -19.67 -0.46
N LEU A 87 0.80 -18.85 -1.35
CA LEU A 87 1.24 -18.76 -2.73
C LEU A 87 2.65 -18.20 -2.79
N LYS A 88 3.51 -18.87 -3.55
CA LYS A 88 4.93 -18.55 -3.76
C LYS A 88 5.23 -18.19 -5.20
N TYR A 89 4.56 -18.84 -6.15
CA TYR A 89 4.77 -18.66 -7.57
C TYR A 89 3.43 -18.35 -8.25
N LEU A 90 3.34 -17.18 -8.88
CA LEU A 90 2.20 -16.78 -9.69
C LEU A 90 2.69 -16.41 -11.07
N ASP A 91 2.23 -17.16 -12.07
CA ASP A 91 2.56 -16.93 -13.46
C ASP A 91 1.32 -16.52 -14.26
N LEU A 92 1.27 -15.24 -14.62
CA LEU A 92 0.25 -14.59 -15.45
C LEU A 92 0.84 -14.10 -16.78
N SER A 93 2.06 -14.54 -17.13
CA SER A 93 2.74 -14.15 -18.37
C SER A 93 1.97 -14.60 -19.62
N GLU A 94 2.30 -14.01 -20.77
CA GLU A 94 1.68 -14.37 -22.07
C GLU A 94 0.14 -14.31 -22.03
N ASN A 95 -0.40 -13.20 -21.53
CA ASN A 95 -1.83 -12.91 -21.47
C ASN A 95 -2.12 -11.59 -22.22
N LYS A 96 -3.31 -11.00 -22.00
CA LYS A 96 -3.75 -9.76 -22.66
C LYS A 96 -4.15 -8.69 -21.66
N LEU A 97 -3.60 -8.74 -20.44
CA LEU A 97 -3.96 -7.82 -19.37
C LEU A 97 -3.51 -6.41 -19.75
N THR A 98 -4.42 -5.44 -19.67
CA THR A 98 -4.12 -4.01 -19.87
C THR A 98 -3.95 -3.27 -18.55
N GLU A 99 -4.58 -3.79 -17.50
CA GLU A 99 -4.54 -3.27 -16.14
C GLU A 99 -4.57 -4.42 -15.13
N ILE A 100 -4.07 -4.14 -13.92
CA ILE A 100 -4.25 -4.98 -12.74
C ILE A 100 -4.75 -4.06 -11.64
N LYS A 101 -5.83 -4.45 -10.96
CA LYS A 101 -6.44 -3.61 -9.95
C LYS A 101 -5.53 -3.47 -8.73
N GLU A 102 -5.70 -2.34 -8.04
CA GLU A 102 -4.81 -1.95 -6.95
C GLU A 102 -4.78 -2.97 -5.81
N ASN A 103 -5.86 -3.69 -5.55
CA ASN A 103 -5.97 -4.70 -4.48
C ASN A 103 -5.75 -6.15 -4.95
N THR A 104 -5.39 -6.39 -6.21
CA THR A 104 -5.32 -7.75 -6.77
C THR A 104 -4.33 -8.66 -6.02
N PHE A 105 -3.20 -8.13 -5.56
CA PHE A 105 -2.16 -8.91 -4.88
C PHE A 105 -2.21 -8.83 -3.35
N ASP A 106 -3.26 -8.23 -2.80
CA ASP A 106 -3.41 -8.14 -1.35
C ASP A 106 -3.53 -9.54 -0.73
N GLY A 107 -2.84 -9.73 0.40
CA GLY A 107 -2.79 -11.02 1.09
C GLY A 107 -1.78 -12.03 0.53
N LEU A 108 -1.14 -11.76 -0.61
CA LEU A 108 -0.07 -12.61 -1.18
C LEU A 108 1.29 -12.39 -0.47
N THR A 109 1.30 -12.38 0.86
CA THR A 109 2.46 -12.01 1.69
C THR A 109 3.64 -12.98 1.55
N ASN A 110 3.39 -14.19 1.02
CA ASN A 110 4.41 -15.22 0.82
C ASN A 110 4.86 -15.37 -0.64
N LEU A 111 4.38 -14.51 -1.55
CA LEU A 111 4.74 -14.58 -2.95
C LEU A 111 6.23 -14.30 -3.12
N GLU A 112 6.93 -15.19 -3.83
CA GLU A 112 8.37 -15.12 -4.08
C GLU A 112 8.66 -14.73 -5.53
N TYR A 113 7.82 -15.18 -6.48
CA TYR A 113 7.98 -14.90 -7.91
C TYR A 113 6.64 -14.55 -8.56
N LEU A 114 6.64 -13.43 -9.30
CA LEU A 114 5.50 -12.94 -10.05
C LEU A 114 5.92 -12.68 -11.50
N TYR A 115 5.25 -13.36 -12.44
CA TYR A 115 5.46 -13.19 -13.87
C TYR A 115 4.25 -12.49 -14.49
N LEU A 116 4.50 -11.34 -15.08
CA LEU A 116 3.55 -10.45 -15.76
C LEU A 116 4.03 -10.09 -17.17
N ASP A 117 5.15 -10.66 -17.62
CA ASP A 117 5.73 -10.38 -18.92
C ASP A 117 4.82 -10.81 -20.07
N HIS A 118 5.02 -10.19 -21.24
CA HIS A 118 4.19 -10.44 -22.42
C HIS A 118 2.69 -10.22 -22.16
N ASN A 119 2.37 -9.07 -21.56
CA ASN A 119 1.02 -8.54 -21.42
C ASN A 119 0.96 -7.13 -22.08
N ASN A 120 -0.13 -6.38 -21.86
CA ASN A 120 -0.31 -5.01 -22.37
C ASN A 120 -0.44 -3.99 -21.23
N LEU A 121 0.20 -4.25 -20.08
CA LEU A 121 0.08 -3.43 -18.88
C LEU A 121 0.68 -2.05 -19.10
N LYS A 122 -0.06 -1.01 -18.74
CA LYS A 122 0.43 0.37 -18.78
C LYS A 122 1.03 0.85 -17.45
N THR A 123 0.67 0.21 -16.35
CA THR A 123 1.22 0.44 -15.01
C THR A 123 1.22 -0.86 -14.22
N LEU A 124 1.87 -0.85 -13.05
CA LEU A 124 1.78 -1.90 -12.04
C LEU A 124 1.08 -1.37 -10.78
N PRO A 125 0.26 -2.17 -10.09
CA PRO A 125 -0.40 -1.75 -8.85
C PRO A 125 0.58 -1.68 -7.68
N LEU A 126 0.37 -0.75 -6.74
CA LEU A 126 1.19 -0.62 -5.54
C LEU A 126 1.01 -1.77 -4.54
N SER A 127 -0.07 -2.57 -4.62
CA SER A 127 -0.19 -3.80 -3.84
C SER A 127 0.96 -4.79 -4.05
N ILE A 128 1.74 -4.68 -5.13
CA ILE A 128 3.00 -5.44 -5.27
C ILE A 128 3.95 -5.19 -4.10
N LEU A 129 3.93 -3.99 -3.51
CA LEU A 129 4.73 -3.65 -2.32
C LEU A 129 4.31 -4.45 -1.06
N ASN A 130 3.10 -5.01 -1.05
CA ASN A 130 2.61 -5.88 0.03
C ASN A 130 3.20 -7.30 -0.06
N CYS A 131 3.71 -7.71 -1.23
CA CYS A 131 4.41 -8.98 -1.44
C CYS A 131 5.84 -8.92 -0.87
N ARG A 132 5.97 -8.81 0.46
CA ARG A 132 7.26 -8.58 1.15
C ARG A 132 8.33 -9.66 0.94
N ARG A 133 7.95 -10.84 0.45
CA ARG A 133 8.85 -11.95 0.12
C ARG A 133 9.22 -12.03 -1.35
N LEU A 134 8.75 -11.09 -2.17
CA LEU A 134 8.99 -11.10 -3.61
C LEU A 134 10.49 -10.95 -3.89
N ARG A 135 11.02 -11.85 -4.70
CA ARG A 135 12.44 -11.94 -5.10
C ARG A 135 12.60 -11.79 -6.61
N GLY A 136 11.56 -12.13 -7.37
CA GLY A 136 11.53 -11.95 -8.81
C GLY A 136 10.21 -11.33 -9.23
N LEU A 137 10.30 -10.22 -9.96
CA LEU A 137 9.18 -9.59 -10.65
C LEU A 137 9.60 -9.43 -12.11
N ILE A 138 8.99 -10.21 -12.99
CA ILE A 138 9.26 -10.16 -14.43
C ILE A 138 8.04 -9.52 -15.09
N TYR A 139 8.24 -8.37 -15.74
CA TYR A 139 7.18 -7.59 -16.38
C TYR A 139 7.61 -7.07 -17.76
N ASP A 140 8.68 -7.64 -18.32
CA ASP A 140 9.20 -7.29 -19.63
C ASP A 140 8.15 -7.52 -20.73
N ASN A 141 8.30 -6.86 -21.88
CA ASN A 141 7.34 -6.98 -22.98
C ASN A 141 5.91 -6.54 -22.60
N ASN A 142 5.80 -5.51 -21.75
CA ASN A 142 4.61 -4.67 -21.59
C ASN A 142 4.92 -3.29 -22.20
N GLU A 143 4.48 -3.06 -23.43
CA GLU A 143 4.83 -1.84 -24.20
C GLU A 143 4.32 -0.55 -23.52
N ASP A 144 5.17 0.46 -23.43
CA ASP A 144 4.93 1.75 -22.77
C ASP A 144 4.57 1.68 -21.28
N ILE A 145 4.96 0.61 -20.57
CA ILE A 145 4.69 0.53 -19.14
C ILE A 145 5.40 1.66 -18.38
N THR A 146 4.65 2.39 -17.56
CA THR A 146 5.18 3.40 -16.65
C THR A 146 5.23 2.83 -15.24
N ILE A 147 6.43 2.84 -14.64
CA ILE A 147 6.65 2.29 -13.31
C ILE A 147 6.68 3.41 -12.27
N ASP A 148 5.83 3.29 -11.25
CA ASP A 148 5.86 4.18 -10.09
C ASP A 148 7.24 4.07 -9.40
N ILE A 149 7.81 5.20 -9.00
CA ILE A 149 9.15 5.26 -8.37
C ILE A 149 9.27 4.34 -7.14
N ARG A 150 8.18 4.12 -6.42
CA ARG A 150 8.14 3.21 -5.27
C ARG A 150 8.31 1.77 -5.70
N ILE A 151 7.63 1.38 -6.79
CA ILE A 151 7.78 0.04 -7.39
C ILE A 151 9.20 -0.12 -7.95
N GLN A 152 9.74 0.91 -8.62
CA GLN A 152 11.12 0.88 -9.10
C GLN A 152 12.11 0.68 -7.94
N ARG A 153 12.01 1.46 -6.86
CA ARG A 153 12.85 1.30 -5.66
C ARG A 153 12.68 -0.08 -5.02
N PHE A 154 11.47 -0.62 -5.04
CA PHE A 154 11.19 -1.97 -4.55
C PHE A 154 11.88 -3.04 -5.40
N ILE A 155 11.85 -2.90 -6.72
CA ILE A 155 12.54 -3.76 -7.67
C ILE A 155 14.07 -3.65 -7.52
N ASP A 156 14.62 -2.43 -7.45
CA ASP A 156 16.04 -2.18 -7.27
C ASP A 156 16.57 -2.84 -5.99
N ARG A 157 15.78 -2.81 -4.91
CA ARG A 157 16.10 -3.56 -3.69
C ARG A 157 16.23 -5.05 -3.99
N MET A 158 15.30 -5.68 -4.71
CA MET A 158 15.42 -7.11 -5.03
C MET A 158 16.69 -7.45 -5.81
N TYR A 159 17.05 -6.64 -6.82
CA TYR A 159 18.24 -6.87 -7.63
C TYR A 159 19.55 -6.64 -6.87
N ASN A 160 19.59 -5.64 -5.99
CA ASN A 160 20.76 -5.35 -5.14
C ASN A 160 20.95 -6.39 -4.02
N TYR A 161 19.90 -7.15 -3.66
CA TYR A 161 19.93 -8.18 -2.61
C TYR A 161 20.66 -9.48 -2.98
N ASN A 162 21.19 -9.59 -4.21
CA ASN A 162 22.15 -10.65 -4.53
C ASN A 162 23.51 -10.48 -3.79
N ASN A 163 23.72 -9.41 -3.00
CA ASN A 163 24.93 -9.14 -2.22
C ASN A 163 24.68 -8.67 -0.76
N HIS A 164 24.05 -9.52 0.06
CA HIS A 164 23.87 -9.42 1.52
C HIS A 164 22.52 -8.91 2.02
N GLY A 165 21.96 -9.65 2.98
CA GLY A 165 20.60 -9.53 3.47
C GLY A 165 20.36 -8.39 4.44
N LEU A 166 19.19 -7.78 4.32
CA LEU A 166 18.66 -6.81 5.28
C LEU A 166 17.12 -6.79 5.29
N PHE A 167 16.49 -7.96 5.29
CA PHE A 167 15.16 -8.10 5.90
C PHE A 167 15.28 -8.93 7.17
N ASN A 168 16.01 -8.36 8.13
CA ASN A 168 15.73 -8.62 9.53
C ASN A 168 15.04 -7.38 10.09
N ASP A 169 13.94 -7.00 9.45
CA ASP A 169 13.06 -5.97 9.99
C ASP A 169 11.77 -6.63 10.46
N SER A 170 11.93 -7.39 11.54
CA SER A 170 10.84 -7.82 12.41
C SER A 170 10.18 -6.65 13.15
N GLN A 171 10.48 -5.39 12.79
CA GLN A 171 9.95 -4.18 13.41
C GLN A 171 9.39 -3.16 12.41
N ASN A 172 8.58 -3.60 11.44
CA ASN A 172 7.62 -2.70 10.79
C ASN A 172 6.21 -3.30 10.82
N ILE A 173 5.79 -3.60 12.05
CA ILE A 173 4.39 -3.69 12.46
C ILE A 173 4.07 -2.40 13.19
N HIS A 174 3.58 -1.39 12.48
CA HIS A 174 2.78 -0.34 13.11
C HIS A 174 1.57 -0.06 12.23
N SER A 175 0.66 -1.01 12.15
CA SER A 175 -0.71 -0.79 11.70
C SER A 175 -1.46 0.09 12.71
N SER A 176 -1.09 1.37 12.84
CA SER A 176 -1.99 2.37 13.41
C SER A 176 -2.88 2.89 12.28
N SER A 177 -4.15 3.22 12.58
CA SER A 177 -5.09 3.71 11.56
C SER A 177 -4.61 4.98 10.83
N ILE A 178 -3.68 5.73 11.46
CA ILE A 178 -3.01 6.90 10.88
C ILE A 178 -2.10 6.51 9.74
N GLN A 179 -1.33 5.42 9.87
CA GLN A 179 -0.46 4.98 8.78
C GLN A 179 -1.27 4.62 7.54
N GLU A 180 -2.47 4.06 7.72
CA GLU A 180 -3.33 3.69 6.59
C GLU A 180 -3.99 4.92 5.93
N SER A 181 -4.53 5.86 6.71
CA SER A 181 -5.12 7.10 6.16
C SER A 181 -4.07 7.99 5.49
N VAL A 182 -2.88 8.09 6.10
CA VAL A 182 -1.73 8.82 5.55
C VAL A 182 -1.24 8.13 4.28
N LYS A 183 -1.06 6.79 4.29
CA LYS A 183 -0.65 6.04 3.10
C LYS A 183 -1.64 6.22 1.96
N LYS A 184 -2.94 6.08 2.22
CA LYS A 184 -3.99 6.29 1.22
C LYS A 184 -3.99 7.72 0.65
N SER A 185 -3.83 8.73 1.51
CA SER A 185 -3.73 10.12 1.07
C SER A 185 -2.50 10.36 0.20
N ILE A 186 -1.36 9.75 0.56
CA ILE A 186 -0.14 9.79 -0.28
C ILE A 186 -0.40 9.08 -1.61
N ASP A 187 -1.02 7.90 -1.62
CA ASP A 187 -1.31 7.16 -2.85
C ASP A 187 -2.21 7.95 -3.81
N ASN A 188 -3.17 8.70 -3.28
CA ASN A 188 -4.00 9.62 -4.06
C ASN A 188 -3.18 10.81 -4.59
N LEU A 189 -2.42 11.45 -3.70
CA LEU A 189 -1.59 12.60 -4.03
C LEU A 189 -0.53 12.31 -5.10
N MET A 190 0.08 11.12 -5.04
CA MET A 190 1.13 10.72 -5.98
C MET A 190 0.62 10.46 -7.41
N LYS A 191 -0.71 10.31 -7.60
CA LYS A 191 -1.34 10.22 -8.93
C LYS A 191 -1.42 11.57 -9.64
N ASP A 192 -1.27 12.68 -8.91
CA ASP A 192 -1.30 14.01 -9.51
C ASP A 192 -0.16 14.15 -10.54
N PRO A 193 -0.41 14.65 -11.75
CA PRO A 193 0.61 14.72 -12.80
C PRO A 193 1.65 15.83 -12.56
N PHE A 194 1.36 16.76 -11.64
CA PHE A 194 2.22 17.92 -11.40
C PHE A 194 3.61 17.51 -10.91
N THR A 195 4.64 18.09 -11.50
CA THR A 195 6.03 18.00 -11.05
C THR A 195 6.76 19.30 -11.38
N CYS A 196 7.77 19.65 -10.59
CA CYS A 196 8.58 20.85 -10.83
C CYS A 196 9.94 20.73 -10.14
N GLU A 197 10.94 21.43 -10.67
CA GLU A 197 12.28 21.53 -10.06
C GLU A 197 12.25 22.31 -8.74
N LYS A 198 13.22 22.01 -7.87
CA LYS A 198 13.32 22.64 -6.54
C LYS A 198 13.44 24.16 -6.64
N GLU A 199 14.16 24.68 -7.62
CA GLU A 199 14.37 26.11 -7.84
C GLU A 199 13.05 26.84 -8.06
N PHE A 200 12.13 26.25 -8.83
CA PHE A 200 10.81 26.83 -9.08
C PHE A 200 9.97 26.94 -7.79
N ILE A 201 10.05 25.92 -6.92
CA ILE A 201 9.41 25.96 -5.60
C ILE A 201 9.96 27.13 -4.79
N ILE A 202 11.29 27.24 -4.71
CA ILE A 202 11.98 28.29 -3.94
C ILE A 202 11.54 29.67 -4.41
N GLU A 203 11.62 29.93 -5.72
CA GLU A 203 11.21 31.21 -6.32
C GLU A 203 9.76 31.56 -6.02
N THR A 204 8.88 30.56 -5.95
CA THR A 204 7.45 30.76 -5.69
C THR A 204 7.14 31.02 -4.21
N ILE A 205 7.84 30.37 -3.27
CA ILE A 205 7.57 30.51 -1.82
C ILE A 205 8.28 31.73 -1.21
N LEU A 206 9.41 32.16 -1.77
CA LEU A 206 10.20 33.29 -1.25
C LEU A 206 9.38 34.57 -1.01
N PRO A 207 8.50 35.01 -1.93
CA PRO A 207 7.70 36.23 -1.74
C PRO A 207 6.74 36.19 -0.54
N TYR A 208 6.39 34.99 -0.05
CA TYR A 208 5.48 34.83 1.09
C TYR A 208 6.16 35.06 2.44
N ASN A 209 7.49 35.15 2.50
CA ASN A 209 8.26 35.35 3.75
C ASN A 209 7.90 34.36 4.86
N LEU A 210 7.68 33.08 4.50
CA LEU A 210 7.32 32.03 5.45
C LEU A 210 8.48 31.75 6.42
N LYS A 211 8.17 31.55 7.70
CA LYS A 211 9.18 31.24 8.73
C LYS A 211 9.79 29.85 8.56
N CYS A 212 9.02 28.92 8.00
CA CYS A 212 9.42 27.53 7.83
C CYS A 212 10.47 27.31 6.74
N ILE A 213 10.82 28.33 5.93
CA ILE A 213 11.71 28.19 4.76
C ILE A 213 13.02 27.45 5.10
N PRO A 214 13.79 27.79 6.15
CA PRO A 214 15.06 27.11 6.44
C PRO A 214 14.88 25.60 6.68
N SER A 215 13.92 25.23 7.53
CA SER A 215 13.59 23.85 7.85
C SER A 215 13.07 23.10 6.62
N LEU A 216 12.21 23.75 5.84
CA LEU A 216 11.67 23.18 4.61
C LEU A 216 12.78 22.90 3.58
N LEU A 217 13.69 23.85 3.33
CA LEU A 217 14.79 23.66 2.38
C LEU A 217 15.69 22.49 2.78
N SER A 218 15.98 22.34 4.08
CA SER A 218 16.72 21.18 4.59
C SER A 218 16.01 19.86 4.29
N TYR A 219 14.68 19.83 4.32
CA TYR A 219 13.92 18.61 4.00
C TYR A 219 13.86 18.34 2.50
N LEU A 220 13.83 19.38 1.67
CA LEU A 220 13.87 19.24 0.21
C LEU A 220 15.25 18.76 -0.29
N ASP A 221 16.32 19.03 0.46
CA ASP A 221 17.69 18.54 0.16
C ASP A 221 17.95 17.10 0.62
N ASP A 222 17.09 16.57 1.51
CA ASP A 222 17.19 15.22 2.03
C ASP A 222 16.87 14.19 0.93
N LYS A 223 17.88 13.41 0.55
CA LYS A 223 17.78 12.37 -0.48
C LYS A 223 17.34 11.02 0.07
N ASP A 224 17.27 10.87 1.39
CA ASP A 224 16.83 9.64 2.02
C ASP A 224 15.32 9.46 1.79
N TYR A 225 14.95 8.26 1.39
CA TYR A 225 13.55 7.89 1.20
C TYR A 225 13.08 7.01 2.36
N HIS A 226 11.82 7.16 2.73
CA HIS A 226 11.22 6.41 3.82
C HIS A 226 11.21 4.90 3.54
N SER A 227 11.59 4.08 4.52
CA SER A 227 11.74 2.62 4.38
C SER A 227 10.47 1.93 3.86
N THR A 228 9.31 2.39 4.33
CA THR A 228 7.99 1.82 4.01
C THR A 228 7.29 2.52 2.84
N LEU A 229 7.38 3.85 2.74
CA LEU A 229 6.64 4.60 1.70
C LEU A 229 7.41 4.60 0.39
N LEU A 230 8.72 4.37 0.44
CA LEU A 230 9.62 4.40 -0.71
C LEU A 230 9.62 5.76 -1.41
N LEU A 231 9.41 6.84 -0.66
CA LEU A 231 9.37 8.22 -1.16
C LEU A 231 10.30 9.11 -0.35
N THR A 232 10.91 10.10 -1.00
CA THR A 232 11.61 11.20 -0.34
C THR A 232 10.60 12.26 0.10
N PHE A 233 11.04 13.17 0.98
CA PHE A 233 10.19 14.29 1.38
C PHE A 233 9.89 15.20 0.19
N TYR A 234 10.90 15.47 -0.66
CA TYR A 234 10.77 16.27 -1.87
C TYR A 234 9.68 15.75 -2.82
N GLU A 235 9.64 14.44 -3.08
CA GLU A 235 8.65 13.84 -3.99
C GLU A 235 7.20 14.07 -3.52
N VAL A 236 6.96 13.94 -2.22
CA VAL A 236 5.62 14.22 -1.64
C VAL A 236 5.35 15.73 -1.65
N PHE A 237 6.35 16.54 -1.28
CA PHE A 237 6.21 17.99 -1.22
C PHE A 237 5.86 18.59 -2.57
N VAL A 238 6.48 18.17 -3.66
CA VAL A 238 6.19 18.66 -5.01
C VAL A 238 4.70 18.50 -5.35
N LYS A 239 4.09 17.38 -4.95
CA LYS A 239 2.66 17.14 -5.19
C LYS A 239 1.78 18.04 -4.34
N VAL A 240 2.10 18.18 -3.05
CA VAL A 240 1.39 19.11 -2.15
C VAL A 240 1.48 20.54 -2.68
N PHE A 241 2.68 20.97 -3.06
CA PHE A 241 2.93 22.29 -3.63
C PHE A 241 2.15 22.52 -4.93
N GLY A 242 2.03 21.50 -5.79
CA GLY A 242 1.19 21.55 -6.98
C GLY A 242 -0.28 21.82 -6.67
N ARG A 243 -0.85 21.13 -5.67
CA ARG A 243 -2.23 21.39 -5.21
C ARG A 243 -2.38 22.79 -4.64
N ILE A 244 -1.47 23.22 -3.75
CA ILE A 244 -1.48 24.58 -3.18
C ILE A 244 -1.44 25.63 -4.29
N SER A 245 -0.53 25.48 -5.26
CA SER A 245 -0.30 26.47 -6.31
C SER A 245 -1.47 26.62 -7.27
N ASN A 246 -2.25 25.55 -7.46
CA ASN A 246 -3.43 25.53 -8.33
C ASN A 246 -4.76 25.77 -7.57
N SER A 247 -4.71 25.98 -6.26
CA SER A 247 -5.90 26.18 -5.43
C SER A 247 -6.41 27.62 -5.47
N PRO A 248 -7.73 27.87 -5.47
CA PRO A 248 -8.29 29.20 -5.26
C PRO A 248 -8.00 29.74 -3.85
N HIS A 249 -7.62 28.88 -2.89
CA HIS A 249 -7.30 29.24 -1.50
C HIS A 249 -5.79 29.28 -1.23
N LYS A 250 -4.98 29.58 -2.26
CA LYS A 250 -3.51 29.54 -2.20
C LYS A 250 -2.91 30.29 -1.00
N GLU A 251 -3.40 31.48 -0.68
CA GLU A 251 -2.86 32.29 0.44
C GLU A 251 -3.06 31.61 1.80
N GLU A 252 -4.26 31.08 2.05
CA GLU A 252 -4.57 30.35 3.29
C GLU A 252 -3.79 29.04 3.38
N LEU A 253 -3.65 28.33 2.27
CA LEU A 253 -2.84 27.11 2.20
C LEU A 253 -1.35 27.38 2.44
N MET A 254 -0.80 28.49 1.95
CA MET A 254 0.58 28.90 2.23
C MET A 254 0.78 29.27 3.71
N ARG A 255 -0.20 29.94 4.34
CA ARG A 255 -0.18 30.21 5.79
C ARG A 255 -0.18 28.90 6.58
N ARG A 256 -1.05 27.95 6.24
CA ARG A 256 -1.07 26.62 6.86
C ARG A 256 0.22 25.83 6.63
N LEU A 257 0.81 25.95 5.43
CA LEU A 257 2.10 25.33 5.14
C LEU A 257 3.17 25.83 6.12
N ASP A 258 3.21 27.13 6.38
CA ASP A 258 4.14 27.73 7.34
C ASP A 258 3.92 27.16 8.75
N GLU A 259 2.68 27.17 9.23
CA GLU A 259 2.31 26.67 10.57
C GLU A 259 2.66 25.19 10.75
N GLU A 260 2.24 24.32 9.83
CA GLU A 260 2.47 22.88 9.93
C GLU A 260 3.94 22.50 9.79
N MET A 261 4.70 23.20 8.95
CA MET A 261 6.13 22.94 8.76
C MET A 261 6.97 23.47 9.91
N MET A 262 6.61 24.60 10.53
CA MET A 262 7.21 25.04 11.79
C MET A 262 6.97 24.01 12.91
N GLU A 263 5.77 23.44 13.01
CA GLU A 263 5.48 22.36 13.96
C GLU A 263 6.13 21.02 13.62
N SER A 264 6.69 20.87 12.42
CA SER A 264 7.35 19.64 11.98
C SER A 264 8.82 19.54 12.43
N GLU A 265 9.37 20.62 13.00
CA GLU A 265 10.73 20.66 13.50
C GLU A 265 10.98 19.55 14.53
N CYS A 266 12.14 18.91 14.45
CA CYS A 266 12.53 17.76 15.27
C CYS A 266 11.65 16.50 15.13
N LYS A 267 10.67 16.45 14.20
CA LYS A 267 9.90 15.23 13.94
C LYS A 267 10.63 14.26 13.02
N CYS A 268 10.34 12.96 13.19
CA CYS A 268 10.76 11.93 12.25
C CYS A 268 10.11 12.12 10.87
N PHE A 269 10.57 11.39 9.85
CA PHE A 269 10.03 11.47 8.48
C PHE A 269 8.49 11.34 8.44
N THR A 270 7.92 10.34 9.13
CA THR A 270 6.48 10.13 9.19
C THR A 270 5.75 11.33 9.79
N GLY A 271 6.32 11.94 10.84
CA GLY A 271 5.79 13.15 11.46
C GLY A 271 5.84 14.35 10.51
N ARG A 272 6.95 14.54 9.79
CA ARG A 272 7.10 15.59 8.77
C ARG A 272 6.06 15.46 7.65
N ILE A 273 5.88 14.26 7.11
CA ILE A 273 4.89 14.01 6.04
C ILE A 273 3.45 14.16 6.52
N THR A 274 3.13 13.69 7.73
CA THR A 274 1.78 13.83 8.28
C THR A 274 1.40 15.31 8.40
N ARG A 275 2.32 16.14 8.90
CA ARG A 275 2.16 17.60 8.97
C ARG A 275 1.99 18.22 7.57
N LEU A 276 2.81 17.80 6.62
CA LEU A 276 2.75 18.28 5.24
C LEU A 276 1.40 17.97 4.57
N LEU A 277 0.87 16.76 4.76
CA LEU A 277 -0.45 16.40 4.24
C LEU A 277 -1.57 17.18 4.93
N ASN A 278 -1.41 17.52 6.21
CA ASN A 278 -2.44 18.24 6.98
C ASN A 278 -2.70 19.65 6.42
N VAL A 279 -1.74 20.22 5.69
CA VAL A 279 -1.90 21.47 4.95
C VAL A 279 -3.12 21.42 4.02
N LEU A 280 -3.33 20.27 3.36
CA LEU A 280 -4.42 20.07 2.38
C LEU A 280 -5.71 19.54 3.01
N ASN A 281 -5.65 19.09 4.27
CA ASN A 281 -6.79 18.48 4.95
C ASN A 281 -7.94 19.49 5.12
N GLY A 282 -9.14 19.06 4.71
CA GLY A 282 -10.33 19.91 4.65
C GLY A 282 -10.45 20.79 3.40
N PHE A 283 -9.42 20.84 2.53
CA PHE A 283 -9.51 21.49 1.21
C PHE A 283 -9.68 20.49 0.06
N TYR A 284 -9.22 19.25 0.26
CA TYR A 284 -9.27 18.18 -0.73
C TYR A 284 -9.89 16.93 -0.09
N GLU A 285 -11.01 16.45 -0.63
CA GLU A 285 -11.78 15.33 -0.05
C GLU A 285 -11.00 14.00 -0.05
N ASP A 286 -10.08 13.84 -1.00
CA ASP A 286 -9.24 12.66 -1.19
C ASP A 286 -7.99 12.64 -0.29
N ILE A 287 -7.78 13.70 0.52
CA ILE A 287 -6.75 13.80 1.55
C ILE A 287 -7.40 13.82 2.92
N GLN A 288 -7.26 12.72 3.66
CA GLN A 288 -7.84 12.57 4.99
C GLN A 288 -6.79 12.03 5.96
N ILE A 289 -6.58 12.77 7.05
CA ILE A 289 -5.70 12.36 8.13
C ILE A 289 -6.57 12.09 9.34
N THR A 290 -6.95 10.84 9.53
CA THR A 290 -7.70 10.40 10.70
C THR A 290 -6.70 10.04 11.80
N ILE A 291 -6.58 10.90 12.82
CA ILE A 291 -5.79 10.58 14.01
C ILE A 291 -6.52 9.45 14.76
N SER A 292 -5.85 8.31 14.97
CA SER A 292 -6.38 7.19 15.76
C SER A 292 -6.77 7.68 17.16
N ASN A 293 -7.83 7.11 17.74
CA ASN A 293 -8.25 7.44 19.11
C ASN A 293 -7.07 7.33 20.10
N ASN A 294 -6.24 6.30 19.99
CA ASN A 294 -5.04 6.08 20.81
C ASN A 294 -4.01 7.21 20.75
N GLU A 295 -3.74 7.77 19.57
CA GLU A 295 -2.79 8.90 19.44
C GLU A 295 -3.43 10.22 19.89
N ARG A 296 -4.73 10.41 19.65
CA ARG A 296 -5.47 11.55 20.23
C ARG A 296 -5.43 11.50 21.75
N ILE A 297 -5.65 10.30 22.31
CA ILE A 297 -5.59 10.04 23.75
C ILE A 297 -4.19 10.32 24.29
N SER A 298 -3.16 9.76 23.67
CA SER A 298 -1.75 9.99 24.06
C SER A 298 -1.37 11.46 24.01
N ALA A 299 -1.73 12.19 22.95
CA ALA A 299 -1.40 13.61 22.81
C ALA A 299 -2.11 14.46 23.88
N ILE A 300 -3.37 14.16 24.20
CA ILE A 300 -4.12 14.85 25.25
C ILE A 300 -3.51 14.55 26.63
N ILE A 301 -3.11 13.31 26.89
CA ILE A 301 -2.46 12.93 28.14
C ILE A 301 -1.11 13.64 28.28
N LEU A 302 -0.24 13.55 27.28
CA LEU A 302 1.09 14.18 27.31
C LEU A 302 1.03 15.70 27.42
N SER A 303 0.12 16.35 26.70
CA SER A 303 -0.08 17.81 26.79
C SER A 303 -0.70 18.26 28.11
N THR A 304 -1.46 17.38 28.78
CA THR A 304 -2.04 17.67 30.09
C THR A 304 -1.03 17.43 31.22
N LEU A 305 -0.15 16.44 31.07
CA LEU A 305 0.93 16.18 32.01
C LEU A 305 1.99 17.28 32.00
N ASP A 306 2.30 17.86 30.83
CA ASP A 306 3.31 18.94 30.68
C ASP A 306 4.64 18.62 31.40
N GLY A 307 5.08 17.36 31.32
CA GLY A 307 6.30 16.87 31.97
C GLY A 307 6.18 16.53 33.47
N GLN A 308 4.99 16.61 34.06
CA GLN A 308 4.69 16.19 35.43
C GLN A 308 4.29 14.70 35.49
N GLU A 309 4.41 14.08 36.67
CA GLU A 309 3.84 12.76 36.92
C GLU A 309 2.31 12.83 37.04
N MET A 310 1.62 11.74 36.66
CA MET A 310 0.16 11.66 36.68
C MET A 310 -0.38 11.74 38.12
N SER A 311 -1.04 12.85 38.47
CA SER A 311 -1.77 13.04 39.72
C SER A 311 -3.27 12.79 39.54
N ASP A 312 -4.01 12.58 40.65
CA ASP A 312 -5.47 12.39 40.60
C ASP A 312 -6.21 13.58 39.95
N GLU A 313 -5.70 14.80 40.16
CA GLU A 313 -6.27 16.02 39.59
C GLU A 313 -6.01 16.13 38.08
N LEU A 314 -4.80 15.80 37.63
CA LEU A 314 -4.46 15.73 36.19
C LEU A 314 -5.19 14.60 35.48
N ARG A 315 -5.44 13.48 36.18
CA ARG A 315 -6.18 12.34 35.65
C ARG A 315 -7.63 12.72 35.34
N GLU A 316 -8.30 13.47 36.21
CA GLU A 316 -9.65 13.96 35.95
C GLU A 316 -9.69 15.02 34.82
N ILE A 317 -8.66 15.87 34.71
CA ILE A 317 -8.54 16.81 33.58
C ILE A 317 -8.35 16.06 32.26
N CYS A 318 -7.49 15.04 32.22
CA CYS A 318 -7.31 14.16 31.06
C CYS A 318 -8.64 13.49 30.70
N ARG A 319 -9.32 12.85 31.67
CA ARG A 319 -10.61 12.19 31.47
C ARG A 319 -11.64 13.14 30.86
N ALA A 320 -11.76 14.36 31.38
CA ALA A 320 -12.70 15.36 30.87
C ALA A 320 -12.38 15.76 29.42
N LYS A 321 -11.11 16.03 29.08
CA LYS A 321 -10.68 16.35 27.71
C LYS A 321 -10.91 15.19 26.74
N LEU A 322 -10.70 13.94 27.19
CA LEU A 322 -10.90 12.75 26.37
C LEU A 322 -12.39 12.47 26.10
N LYS A 323 -13.28 12.74 27.06
CA LYS A 323 -14.73 12.66 26.85
C LYS A 323 -15.24 13.72 25.87
N ASP A 324 -14.71 14.94 25.96
CA ASP A 324 -15.13 16.06 25.10
C ASP A 324 -14.87 15.77 23.60
N ILE A 325 -13.86 14.95 23.30
CA ILE A 325 -13.55 14.51 21.94
C ILE A 325 -14.24 13.19 21.52
N GLY A 326 -15.13 12.65 22.36
CA GLY A 326 -15.98 11.49 22.06
C GLY A 326 -15.35 10.11 22.32
N ILE A 327 -14.36 9.99 23.22
CA ILE A 327 -13.79 8.69 23.61
C ILE A 327 -14.63 8.06 24.73
N GLU A 328 -14.91 6.76 24.61
CA GLU A 328 -15.68 5.98 25.59
C GLU A 328 -14.91 5.78 26.91
N ASP A 329 -15.64 5.75 28.04
CA ASP A 329 -15.06 5.60 29.39
C ASP A 329 -14.19 4.34 29.53
N GLU A 330 -14.59 3.23 28.91
CA GLU A 330 -13.83 1.97 28.95
C GLU A 330 -12.45 2.09 28.30
N GLU A 331 -12.34 2.88 27.23
CA GLU A 331 -11.08 3.11 26.52
C GLU A 331 -10.21 4.11 27.31
N ILE A 332 -10.80 5.15 27.91
CA ILE A 332 -10.08 6.12 28.75
C ILE A 332 -9.41 5.46 29.96
N GLU A 333 -10.11 4.54 30.64
CA GLU A 333 -9.58 3.86 31.82
C GLU A 333 -8.40 2.93 31.53
N VAL A 334 -8.29 2.42 30.29
CA VAL A 334 -7.12 1.62 29.87
C VAL A 334 -5.85 2.49 29.80
N TRP A 335 -6.00 3.76 29.41
CA TRP A 335 -4.91 4.70 29.22
C TRP A 335 -4.53 5.49 30.49
N LEU A 336 -5.45 5.64 31.45
CA LEU A 336 -5.24 6.37 32.70
C LEU A 336 -4.89 5.47 33.91
N ARG A 337 -4.65 4.17 33.67
CA ARG A 337 -4.08 3.24 34.65
C ARG A 337 -2.58 3.40 34.77
#